data_AF-A0A2D6K2U6-F1
#
_entry.id   AF-A0A2D6K2U6-F1
#
_cell.length_a   1.000
_cell.length_b   1.000
_cell.length_c   1.000
_cell.angle_alpha   90.00
_cell.angle_beta   90.00
_cell.angle_gamma   90.00
#
_symmetry.space_group_name_H-M   'P 1'
#
loop_
_entity.id
_entity.type
_entity.pdbx_description
1 polymer ?
#
loop_
_entity_poly.entity_id
_entity_poly.type
_entity_poly.pdbx_seq_one_letter_code
_entity_poly.pdbx_strand_id
1 'polypeptide(L)' 'MHKIESDTHDASILLCDKEVARLLGMSAQWVRAQRHKRRKGLEHNFTIDPVMIGSSPRYRRKDINDWLGNLPTG' A
#
# COMPACT_ATOMS: atom_id res chain seq x y z
N MET A 1 13.32 26.26 15.59
CA MET A 1 11.96 25.73 15.33
C MET A 1 11.66 25.88 13.85
N HIS A 2 11.88 24.84 13.05
CA HIS A 2 11.40 24.80 11.67
C HIS A 2 10.10 24.01 11.65
N LYS A 3 9.08 24.62 11.03
CA LYS A 3 7.69 24.20 11.03
C LYS A 3 7.53 22.78 10.48
N ILE A 4 6.83 21.96 11.26
CA ILE A 4 6.26 20.69 10.84
C ILE A 4 4.97 21.04 10.07
N GLU A 5 5.08 21.28 8.77
CA GLU A 5 3.92 21.49 7.87
C GLU A 5 3.95 20.44 6.73
N SER A 6 4.28 19.18 7.05
CA SER A 6 4.40 18.09 6.05
C SER A 6 3.37 16.98 6.20
N ASP A 7 2.66 16.88 7.34
CA ASP A 7 1.92 15.65 7.69
C ASP A 7 0.49 15.57 7.15
N THR A 8 -0.04 16.65 6.56
CA THR A 8 -1.46 16.68 6.13
C THR A 8 -1.68 16.25 4.68
N HIS A 9 -0.64 16.25 3.83
CA HIS A 9 -0.79 15.92 2.40
C HIS A 9 -0.71 14.43 2.07
N ASP A 10 -0.15 13.58 2.94
CA ASP A 10 0.07 12.15 2.64
C ASP A 10 -1.18 11.27 2.78
N ALA A 11 -2.18 11.71 3.55
CA ALA A 11 -3.39 10.92 3.83
C ALA A 11 -4.34 10.82 2.61
N SER A 12 -4.28 11.77 1.67
CA SER A 12 -5.15 11.82 0.49
C SER A 12 -4.53 11.16 -0.75
N ILE A 13 -3.25 10.79 -0.71
CA ILE A 13 -2.55 10.25 -1.88
C ILE A 13 -2.95 8.79 -2.11
N LEU A 14 -3.51 8.54 -3.30
CA LEU A 14 -3.92 7.23 -3.77
C LEU A 14 -2.90 6.68 -4.77
N LEU A 15 -2.22 5.61 -4.37
CA LEU A 15 -1.17 4.95 -5.12
C LEU A 15 -1.72 3.79 -5.96
N CYS A 16 -1.24 3.62 -7.19
CA CYS A 16 -1.51 2.44 -7.99
C CYS A 16 -0.55 1.28 -7.67
N ASP A 17 -0.81 0.08 -8.21
CA ASP A 17 0.03 -1.12 -8.03
C ASP A 17 1.52 -0.86 -8.26
N LYS A 18 1.87 -0.04 -9.27
CA LYS A 18 3.28 0.27 -9.61
C LYS A 18 3.96 1.12 -8.55
N GLU A 19 3.24 2.08 -7.98
CA GLU A 19 3.78 2.99 -6.97
C GLU A 19 3.94 2.27 -5.63
N VAL A 20 2.95 1.47 -5.23
CA VAL A 20 3.07 0.58 -4.07
C VAL A 20 4.26 -0.35 -4.22
N ALA A 21 4.39 -1.00 -5.37
CA ALA A 21 5.51 -1.89 -5.64
C ALA A 21 6.86 -1.19 -5.51
N ARG A 22 6.98 0.05 -6.02
CA ARG A 22 8.19 0.87 -5.88
C ARG A 22 8.51 1.16 -4.41
N LEU A 23 7.52 1.50 -3.58
CA LEU A 23 7.72 1.76 -2.15
C LEU A 23 8.18 0.50 -1.40
N LEU A 24 7.64 -0.65 -1.76
CA LEU A 24 7.96 -1.93 -1.14
C LEU A 24 9.26 -2.57 -1.65
N GLY A 25 9.90 -2.01 -2.68
CA GLY A 25 11.02 -2.67 -3.36
C GLY A 25 10.62 -3.96 -4.09
N MET A 26 9.35 -4.08 -4.49
CA MET A 26 8.75 -5.29 -5.09
C MET A 26 8.35 -5.05 -6.55
N SER A 27 7.91 -6.11 -7.24
CA SER A 27 7.30 -5.98 -8.56
C SER A 27 5.80 -5.65 -8.47
N ALA A 28 5.27 -4.93 -9.46
CA ALA A 28 3.82 -4.70 -9.53
C ALA A 28 3.02 -6.01 -9.68
N GLN A 29 3.62 -7.05 -10.27
CA GLN A 29 3.01 -8.38 -10.36
C GLN A 29 2.86 -9.01 -8.97
N TRP A 30 3.84 -8.83 -8.07
CA TRP A 30 3.76 -9.30 -6.70
C TRP A 30 2.55 -8.68 -5.98
N VAL A 31 2.36 -7.36 -6.05
CA VAL A 31 1.20 -6.67 -5.44
C VAL A 31 -0.13 -7.25 -5.96
N ARG A 32 -0.22 -7.51 -7.27
CA ARG A 32 -1.41 -8.13 -7.89
C ARG A 32 -1.64 -9.56 -7.41
N ALA A 33 -0.57 -10.35 -7.32
CA ALA A 33 -0.63 -11.71 -6.83
C ALA A 33 -1.12 -11.75 -5.38
N GLN A 34 -0.60 -10.87 -4.51
CA GLN A 34 -1.06 -10.78 -3.12
C GLN A 34 -2.55 -10.42 -3.04
N ARG A 35 -3.01 -9.42 -3.80
CA ARG A 35 -4.44 -9.06 -3.88
C ARG A 35 -5.29 -10.23 -4.39
N HIS A 36 -4.80 -10.99 -5.38
CA HIS A 36 -5.50 -12.18 -5.87
C HIS A 36 -5.59 -13.26 -4.80
N LYS A 37 -4.48 -13.60 -4.14
CA LYS A 37 -4.42 -14.59 -3.07
C LYS A 37 -5.37 -14.22 -1.92
N ARG A 38 -5.35 -12.96 -1.48
CA ARG A 38 -6.28 -12.45 -0.45
C ARG A 38 -7.73 -12.66 -0.82
N ARG A 39 -8.14 -12.27 -2.05
CA ARG A 39 -9.52 -12.49 -2.53
C ARG A 39 -9.93 -13.96 -2.61
N LYS A 40 -8.96 -14.87 -2.66
CA LYS A 40 -9.18 -16.32 -2.69
C LYS A 40 -9.03 -16.99 -1.33
N GLY A 41 -8.76 -16.24 -0.26
CA GLY A 41 -8.47 -16.80 1.07
C GLY A 41 -7.18 -17.63 1.10
N LEU A 42 -6.28 -17.44 0.13
CA LEU A 42 -4.99 -18.09 0.09
C LEU A 42 -3.97 -17.31 0.93
N GLU A 43 -2.88 -17.98 1.31
CA GLU A 43 -1.78 -17.37 2.06
C GLU A 43 -1.22 -16.12 1.35
N HIS A 44 -1.21 -15.00 2.06
CA HIS A 44 -0.76 -13.70 1.56
C HIS A 44 -0.19 -12.87 2.70
N ASN A 45 0.81 -12.05 2.38
CA ASN A 45 1.50 -11.22 3.36
C ASN A 45 1.10 -9.75 3.24
N PHE A 46 0.64 -9.32 2.06
CA PHE A 46 0.19 -7.95 1.84
C PHE A 46 -1.33 -7.84 2.08
N THR A 47 -1.68 -7.35 3.26
CA THR A 47 -3.04 -7.39 3.82
C THR A 47 -3.86 -6.13 3.57
N ILE A 48 -3.28 -5.11 2.93
CA ILE A 48 -3.97 -3.83 2.69
C ILE A 48 -5.03 -3.97 1.59
N ASP A 49 -6.24 -3.51 1.89
CA ASP A 49 -7.34 -3.43 0.95
C ASP A 49 -7.29 -2.19 0.06
N PRO A 50 -7.39 -2.35 -1.28
CA PRO A 50 -7.43 -1.20 -2.16
C PRO A 50 -8.80 -0.51 -2.08
N VAL A 51 -8.77 0.81 -2.17
CA VAL A 51 -9.91 1.61 -2.60
C VAL A 51 -10.10 1.40 -4.10
N MET A 52 -11.29 0.95 -4.50
CA MET A 52 -11.60 0.72 -5.90
C MET A 52 -12.13 2.02 -6.55
N ILE A 53 -11.44 2.54 -7.56
CA ILE A 53 -11.94 3.59 -8.45
C ILE A 53 -12.36 2.93 -9.75
N GLY A 54 -13.65 2.59 -9.87
CA GLY A 54 -14.12 1.69 -10.91
C GLY A 54 -13.44 0.32 -10.80
N SER A 55 -12.80 -0.14 -11.87
CA SER A 55 -12.00 -1.39 -11.88
C SER A 55 -10.55 -1.20 -11.43
N SER A 56 -10.12 0.04 -11.17
CA SER A 56 -8.73 0.37 -10.85
C SER A 56 -8.49 0.34 -9.32
N PRO A 57 -7.64 -0.57 -8.81
CA PRO A 57 -7.27 -0.58 -7.41
C PRO A 57 -6.33 0.58 -7.09
N ARG A 58 -6.58 1.26 -5.97
CA ARG A 58 -5.74 2.30 -5.39
C ARG A 58 -5.51 2.07 -3.91
N TYR A 59 -4.34 2.42 -3.41
CA TYR A 59 -3.95 2.22 -2.04
C TYR A 59 -3.65 3.57 -1.40
N ARG A 60 -4.20 3.84 -0.22
CA ARG A 60 -3.85 5.07 0.49
C ARG A 60 -2.39 4.97 0.91
N ARG A 61 -1.61 5.99 0.60
CA ARG A 61 -0.19 6.03 0.99
C ARG A 61 -0.01 5.83 2.50
N LYS A 62 -0.87 6.45 3.30
CA LYS A 62 -0.90 6.28 4.75
C LYS A 62 -0.97 4.80 5.15
N ASP A 63 -1.94 4.06 4.61
CA ASP A 63 -2.11 2.63 4.93
C ASP A 63 -0.88 1.80 4.55
N ILE A 64 -0.21 2.13 3.43
CA ILE A 64 1.05 1.48 3.03
C ILE A 64 2.16 1.74 4.07
N ASN A 65 2.31 3.00 4.50
CA ASN A 65 3.32 3.39 5.47
C ASN A 65 3.06 2.76 6.85
N ASP A 66 1.80 2.76 7.29
CA ASP A 66 1.39 2.13 8.55
C ASP A 66 1.64 0.62 8.50
N TRP A 67 1.37 -0.04 7.38
CA TRP A 67 1.67 -1.46 7.19
C TRP A 67 3.18 -1.74 7.22
N LEU A 68 4.00 -0.92 6.55
CA LEU A 68 5.46 -1.02 6.58
C LEU A 68 6.03 -0.85 7.99
N GLY A 69 5.52 0.13 8.75
CA GLY A 69 5.94 0.39 10.13
C GLY A 69 5.58 -0.72 11.10
N ASN A 70 4.56 -1.53 10.78
CA ASN A 70 4.15 -2.69 11.57
C ASN A 70 4.86 -3.99 11.18
N LEU A 71 5.75 -3.96 10.18
CA LEU A 71 6.57 -5.14 9.88
C LEU A 71 7.54 -5.39 11.04
N PRO A 72 7.72 -6.66 11.47
CA PRO A 72 8.70 -6.97 12.48
C PRO A 72 10.08 -6.51 12.00
N THR A 73 10.68 -5.57 12.74
CA THR A 73 12.10 -5.26 12.62
C THR A 73 12.83 -6.38 13.35
N GLY A 74 13.59 -7.16 12.59
CA GLY A 74 14.41 -8.26 13.14
C GLY A 74 15.50 -7.75 14.07
#